data_AF-A0A229SJK7-F1
#
_entry.id   AF-A0A229SJK7-F1
#
_cell.length_a   1.000
_cell.length_b   1.000
_cell.length_c   1.000
_cell.angle_alpha   90.00
_cell.angle_beta   90.00
_cell.angle_gamma   90.00
#
_symmetry.space_group_name_H-M   'P 1'
#
loop_
_entity.id
_entity.type
_entity.pdbx_description
1 polymer ?
#
loop_
_entity_poly.entity_id
_entity_poly.type
_entity_poly.pdbx_seq_one_letter_code
_entity_poly.pdbx_strand_id
1 'polypeptide(L)'
;NAAAEAQGRLQTARLYNMTDDPGVKEMLKFNLARDTVHQKQWLRAIEELQADGLESDIAPNALLDEEDQTHNNTIWHLSDGPDGNKGSWSTGEDRIDYLMDPK
;
A
#
# COMPACT_ATOMS: atom_id res chain seq x y z
N ASN A 1 -4.21 9.78 1.18
CA ASN A 1 -4.47 10.32 -0.17
C ASN A 1 -4.03 9.40 -1.30
N ALA A 2 -2.77 8.94 -1.36
CA ALA A 2 -2.29 8.05 -2.44
C ALA A 2 -3.18 6.80 -2.65
N ALA A 3 -3.59 6.12 -1.56
CA ALA A 3 -4.51 4.98 -1.64
C ALA A 3 -5.90 5.34 -2.19
N ALA A 4 -6.44 6.52 -1.84
CA ALA A 4 -7.74 6.97 -2.35
C ALA A 4 -7.68 7.24 -3.87
N GLU A 5 -6.61 7.88 -4.35
CA GLU A 5 -6.38 8.07 -5.79
C GLU A 5 -6.16 6.74 -6.52
N ALA A 6 -5.51 5.75 -5.89
CA ALA A 6 -5.36 4.41 -6.46
C ALA A 6 -6.71 3.70 -6.60
N GLN A 7 -7.57 3.79 -5.58
CA GLN A 7 -8.93 3.24 -5.64
C GLN A 7 -9.80 3.96 -6.67
N GLY A 8 -9.75 5.29 -6.72
CA GLY A 8 -10.45 6.09 -7.74
C GLY A 8 -10.02 5.68 -9.15
N ARG A 9 -8.71 5.56 -9.38
CA ARG A 9 -8.16 5.12 -10.67
C ARG A 9 -8.62 3.72 -11.08
N LEU A 10 -8.69 2.78 -10.12
CA LEU A 10 -9.21 1.42 -10.36
C LEU A 10 -10.68 1.47 -10.80
N GLN A 11 -11.51 2.27 -10.15
CA GLN A 11 -12.92 2.43 -10.50
C GLN A 11 -13.08 3.10 -11.88
N THR A 12 -12.33 4.16 -12.16
CA THR A 12 -12.29 4.82 -13.48
C THR A 12 -11.90 3.84 -14.60
N ALA A 13 -10.89 2.97 -14.35
CA ALA A 13 -10.49 1.94 -15.31
C ALA A 13 -11.57 0.88 -15.54
N ARG A 14 -12.34 0.51 -14.51
CA ARG A 14 -13.50 -0.38 -14.67
C ARG A 14 -14.60 0.28 -15.50
N LEU A 15 -14.97 1.52 -15.17
CA LEU A 15 -15.97 2.29 -15.92
C LEU A 15 -15.60 2.45 -17.40
N TYR A 16 -14.32 2.67 -17.69
CA TYR A 16 -13.82 2.75 -19.08
C TYR A 16 -14.13 1.48 -19.88
N ASN A 17 -14.05 0.31 -19.24
CA ASN A 17 -14.36 -0.99 -19.84
C ASN A 17 -15.85 -1.38 -19.77
N MET A 18 -16.70 -0.54 -19.17
CA MET A 18 -18.15 -0.78 -19.02
C MET A 18 -18.99 0.10 -19.94
N THR A 19 -18.36 0.89 -20.81
CA THR A 19 -19.04 1.76 -21.77
C THR A 19 -18.35 1.70 -23.13
N ASP A 20 -19.09 2.05 -24.18
CA ASP A 20 -18.55 2.29 -25.52
C ASP A 20 -18.79 3.72 -26.02
N ASP A 21 -19.42 4.57 -25.21
CA ASP A 21 -19.62 5.97 -25.56
C ASP A 21 -18.26 6.70 -25.68
N PRO A 22 -17.95 7.28 -26.86
CA PRO A 22 -16.64 7.89 -27.11
C PRO A 22 -16.41 9.15 -26.27
N GLY A 23 -17.46 9.92 -25.97
CA GLY A 23 -17.37 11.12 -25.13
C GLY A 23 -17.09 10.76 -23.66
N VAL A 24 -17.78 9.74 -23.14
CA VAL A 24 -17.52 9.22 -21.79
C VAL A 24 -16.09 8.67 -21.69
N LYS A 25 -15.64 7.89 -22.69
CA LYS A 25 -14.26 7.37 -22.72
C LYS A 25 -13.23 8.49 -22.73
N GLU A 26 -13.47 9.59 -23.43
CA GLU A 26 -12.52 10.71 -23.48
C GLU A 26 -12.36 11.38 -22.10
N MET A 27 -13.47 11.62 -21.40
CA MET A 27 -13.43 12.13 -20.03
C MET A 27 -12.73 11.16 -19.07
N LEU A 28 -13.00 9.85 -19.17
CA LEU A 28 -12.35 8.85 -18.32
C LEU A 28 -10.84 8.73 -18.58
N LYS A 29 -10.37 8.88 -19.83
CA LYS A 29 -8.93 8.94 -20.14
C LYS A 29 -8.26 10.12 -19.45
N PHE A 30 -8.90 11.29 -19.50
CA PHE A 30 -8.40 12.47 -18.79
C PHE A 30 -8.32 12.21 -17.28
N ASN A 31 -9.37 11.65 -16.68
CA ASN A 31 -9.37 11.33 -15.25
C ASN A 31 -8.25 10.33 -14.89
N LEU A 32 -8.07 9.25 -15.66
CA LEU A 32 -6.98 8.30 -15.45
C LEU A 32 -5.59 8.96 -15.47
N ALA A 33 -5.39 9.95 -16.34
CA ALA A 33 -4.16 10.71 -16.40
C ALA A 33 -3.98 11.64 -15.19
N ARG A 34 -5.06 12.28 -14.73
CA ARG A 34 -5.05 13.12 -13.52
C ARG A 34 -4.80 12.30 -12.26
N ASP A 35 -5.44 11.15 -12.12
CA ASP A 35 -5.21 10.22 -11.01
C ASP A 35 -3.74 9.78 -10.95
N THR A 36 -3.08 9.57 -12.10
CA THR A 36 -1.64 9.30 -12.15
C THR A 36 -0.81 10.46 -11.61
N VAL A 37 -1.16 11.71 -11.93
CA VAL A 37 -0.45 12.88 -11.40
C VAL A 37 -0.69 13.01 -9.89
N HIS A 38 -1.93 12.85 -9.43
CA HIS A 38 -2.25 12.95 -8.00
C HIS A 38 -1.54 11.86 -7.18
N GLN A 39 -1.51 10.62 -7.66
CA GLN A 39 -0.75 9.55 -6.99
C GLN A 39 0.74 9.90 -6.89
N LYS A 40 1.36 10.37 -7.98
CA LYS A 40 2.77 10.81 -7.95
C LYS A 40 3.00 11.95 -6.97
N GLN A 41 2.11 12.94 -6.94
CA GLN A 41 2.20 14.07 -6.01
C GLN A 41 2.16 13.59 -4.56
N TRP A 42 1.22 12.70 -4.21
CA TRP A 42 1.11 12.21 -2.84
C TRP A 42 2.26 11.31 -2.43
N LEU A 43 2.77 10.48 -3.35
CA LEU A 43 3.97 9.67 -3.10
C LEU A 43 5.19 10.56 -2.88
N ARG A 44 5.35 11.62 -3.69
CA ARG A 44 6.44 12.58 -3.50
C ARG A 44 6.35 13.31 -2.17
N ALA A 45 5.15 13.72 -1.76
CA ALA A 45 4.95 14.34 -0.46
C ALA A 45 5.31 13.38 0.69
N ILE A 46 5.04 12.08 0.56
CA ILE A 46 5.46 11.07 1.55
C ILE A 46 6.99 10.98 1.61
N GLU A 47 7.68 10.93 0.46
CA GLU A 47 9.15 10.95 0.41
C GLU A 47 9.73 12.21 1.06
N GLU A 48 9.09 13.37 0.88
CA GLU A 48 9.52 14.64 1.47
C GLU A 48 9.36 14.64 2.99
N LEU A 49 8.25 14.12 3.52
CA LEU A 49 8.05 13.98 4.97
C LEU A 49 9.13 13.08 5.61
N GLN A 50 9.54 12.02 4.91
CA GLN A 50 10.63 11.14 5.34
C GLN A 50 11.98 11.85 5.28
N ALA A 51 12.27 12.56 4.19
CA ALA A 51 13.52 13.29 4.01
C ALA A 51 13.69 14.46 5.00
N ASP A 52 12.59 15.12 5.38
CA ASP A 52 12.55 16.19 6.38
C ASP A 52 12.66 15.64 7.82
N GLY A 53 12.68 14.32 8.00
CA GLY A 53 12.75 13.66 9.31
C GLY A 53 11.48 13.81 10.14
N LEU A 54 10.35 14.14 9.50
CA LEU A 54 9.06 14.29 10.17
C LEU A 54 8.37 12.93 10.40
N GLU A 55 8.60 11.96 9.51
CA GLU A 55 8.08 10.60 9.60
C GLU A 55 9.11 9.57 9.09
N SER A 56 8.88 8.27 9.32
CA SER A 56 9.67 7.17 8.76
C SER A 56 8.84 6.29 7.82
N ASP A 57 9.33 5.11 7.46
CA ASP A 57 8.56 4.12 6.69
C ASP A 57 7.31 3.64 7.44
N ILE A 58 7.39 3.59 8.78
CA ILE A 58 6.29 3.24 9.67
C ILE A 58 5.79 4.50 10.35
N ALA A 59 4.59 4.94 9.96
CA ALA A 59 3.96 6.16 10.45
C ALA A 59 2.71 5.85 11.30
N PRO A 60 2.44 6.61 12.39
CA PRO A 60 3.31 7.64 12.95
C PRO A 60 4.50 7.01 13.68
N ASN A 61 5.70 7.58 13.49
CA ASN A 61 6.91 7.04 14.14
C ASN A 61 6.98 7.34 15.66
N ALA A 62 6.09 8.18 16.17
CA ALA A 62 6.09 8.65 17.56
C ALA A 62 5.76 7.60 18.62
N LEU A 63 5.24 6.42 18.22
CA LEU A 63 4.85 5.34 19.14
C LEU A 63 5.71 4.07 18.98
N LEU A 64 6.78 4.13 18.18
CA LEU A 64 7.62 2.95 17.94
C LEU A 64 8.28 2.41 19.22
N ASP A 65 8.52 3.27 20.22
CA ASP A 65 9.05 2.84 21.53
C ASP A 65 7.95 2.30 22.48
N GLU A 66 6.68 2.57 22.17
CA GLU A 66 5.53 2.25 23.04
C GLU A 66 4.76 1.00 22.56
N GLU A 67 4.89 0.61 21.29
CA GLU A 67 4.23 -0.58 20.75
C GLU A 67 4.82 -1.88 21.32
N ASP A 68 4.05 -2.97 21.24
CA ASP A 68 4.50 -4.28 21.69
C ASP A 68 5.59 -4.84 20.76
N GLN A 69 6.84 -4.67 21.20
CA GLN A 69 8.04 -5.13 20.50
C GLN A 69 8.08 -6.65 20.31
N THR A 70 7.26 -7.41 21.03
CA THR A 70 7.14 -8.87 20.84
C THR A 70 6.48 -9.20 19.51
N HIS A 71 5.60 -8.33 19.02
CA HIS A 71 4.69 -8.63 17.93
C HIS A 71 4.88 -7.76 16.67
N ASN A 72 5.71 -6.71 16.73
CA ASN A 72 5.94 -5.80 15.60
C ASN A 72 6.80 -6.38 14.45
N ASN A 73 7.35 -7.60 14.60
CA ASN A 73 8.07 -8.32 13.54
C ASN A 73 7.54 -9.75 13.29
N THR A 74 6.25 -10.00 13.53
CA THR A 74 5.66 -11.35 13.35
C THR A 74 4.43 -11.36 12.45
N ILE A 75 4.30 -12.41 11.64
CA ILE A 75 3.07 -12.77 10.90
C ILE A 75 2.61 -14.15 11.35
N TRP A 76 1.31 -14.30 11.58
CA TRP A 76 0.72 -15.50 12.16
C TRP A 76 0.03 -16.37 11.11
N HIS A 77 0.21 -17.68 11.20
CA HIS A 77 -0.49 -18.68 10.37
C HIS A 77 -1.95 -18.78 10.81
N LEU A 78 -2.78 -17.88 10.29
CA LEU A 78 -4.23 -17.79 10.62
C LEU A 78 -5.14 -18.40 9.53
N SER A 79 -4.59 -19.21 8.64
CA SER A 79 -5.29 -19.88 7.54
C SER A 79 -4.57 -21.19 7.23
N ASP A 80 -5.27 -22.26 6.86
CA ASP A 80 -4.71 -23.59 6.57
C ASP A 80 -3.89 -23.67 5.27
N GLY A 81 -3.79 -22.57 4.54
CA GLY A 81 -2.98 -22.45 3.32
C GLY A 81 -1.47 -22.67 3.58
N PRO A 82 -0.76 -23.36 2.67
CA PRO A 82 0.66 -23.70 2.86
C PRO A 82 1.64 -22.62 2.38
N ASP A 83 1.15 -21.51 1.82
CA ASP A 83 1.98 -20.54 1.10
C ASP A 83 2.32 -19.29 1.92
N GLY A 84 1.78 -19.17 3.13
CA GLY A 84 1.89 -17.94 3.92
C GLY A 84 3.33 -17.53 4.25
N ASN A 85 4.25 -18.48 4.35
CA ASN A 85 5.67 -18.21 4.61
C ASN A 85 6.54 -18.12 3.34
N LYS A 86 5.96 -18.15 2.14
CA LYS A 86 6.72 -18.13 0.88
C LYS A 86 6.96 -16.74 0.31
N GLY A 87 6.40 -15.70 0.94
CA GLY A 87 6.61 -14.31 0.53
C GLY A 87 8.07 -13.89 0.71
N SER A 88 8.58 -12.99 -0.14
CA SER A 88 9.97 -12.52 -0.04
C SER A 88 10.29 -11.85 1.30
N TRP A 89 9.28 -11.33 1.99
CA TRP A 89 9.38 -10.72 3.32
C TRP A 89 9.74 -11.72 4.44
N SER A 90 9.60 -13.03 4.23
CA SER A 90 9.98 -14.05 5.23
C SER A 90 11.43 -14.53 5.09
N THR A 91 12.20 -13.93 4.18
CA THR A 91 13.56 -14.34 3.83
C THR A 91 14.53 -13.16 3.85
N GLY A 92 15.81 -13.41 4.14
CA GLY A 92 16.86 -12.37 4.21
C GLY A 92 17.22 -11.92 5.62
N GLU A 93 18.07 -10.89 5.71
CA GLU A 93 18.54 -10.31 6.98
C GLU A 93 17.41 -9.54 7.70
N ASP A 94 16.58 -8.80 6.95
CA ASP A 94 15.47 -8.01 7.48
C ASP A 94 14.12 -8.74 7.38
N ARG A 95 14.11 -10.05 7.60
CA ARG A 95 12.88 -10.85 7.46
C ARG A 95 11.88 -10.59 8.61
N ILE A 96 10.60 -10.69 8.27
CA ILE A 96 9.49 -10.79 9.23
C ILE A 96 9.32 -12.26 9.61
N ASP A 97 9.23 -12.57 10.90
CA ASP A 97 9.12 -13.94 11.38
C ASP A 97 7.71 -14.51 11.13
N TYR A 98 7.65 -15.74 10.61
CA TYR A 98 6.39 -16.43 10.37
C TYR A 98 6.12 -17.49 11.45
N LEU A 99 5.05 -17.30 12.23
CA LEU A 99 4.69 -18.17 13.34
C LEU A 99 3.61 -19.17 12.91
N MET A 100 3.97 -20.45 12.87
CA MET A 100 3.02 -21.55 12.61
C MET A 100 2.03 -21.73 13.77
N ASP A 101 2.53 -21.66 15.01
CA ASP A 101 1.74 -21.82 16.23
C ASP A 101 1.95 -20.59 17.13
N PRO A 102 1.33 -19.44 16.81
CA PRO A 102 1.43 -18.24 17.64
C PRO A 102 0.83 -18.51 19.03
N LYS A 103 1.46 -17.98 20.08
CA LYS A 103 1.04 -18.14 21.49
C LYS A 103 0.35 -16.91 22.01
#